data_AF-A0A1J7GJU8-F1
#
_entry.id   AF-A0A1J7GJU8-F1
#
_cell.length_a   1.000
_cell.length_b   1.000
_cell.length_c   1.000
_cell.angle_alpha   90.00
_cell.angle_beta   90.00
_cell.angle_gamma   90.00
#
_symmetry.space_group_name_H-M   'P 1'
#
loop_
_entity.id
_entity.type
_entity.pdbx_description
1 polymer ?
#
loop_
_entity_poly.entity_id
_entity_poly.type
_entity_poly.pdbx_seq_one_letter_code
_entity_poly.pdbx_strand_id
1 'polypeptide(L)'
;MCNYYGKRLLGDPNQGTKHLHNHFKSCIRRSKSDIKQRLLKTTKKGTKSVLVGSYAFNQDVARRAPKKMIIFHEYPMSMVDHILFKEFYGALQLLFKGISCNIVKGDIVRMYKEEKPKTMTFISKNQNKGYMDVTSHFIDDS
;
A
#
# COMPACT_ATOMS: atom_id res chain seq x y z
N MET A 1 30.91 -10.67 -24.94
CA MET A 1 31.44 -9.29 -24.74
C MET A 1 30.46 -8.52 -23.86
N CYS A 2 30.93 -7.79 -22.85
CA CYS A 2 30.05 -6.99 -21.99
C CYS A 2 29.83 -5.60 -22.60
N ASN A 3 28.59 -5.28 -22.97
CA ASN A 3 28.25 -4.04 -23.67
C ASN A 3 28.45 -2.75 -22.85
N TYR A 4 28.63 -2.87 -21.53
CA TYR A 4 28.75 -1.71 -20.63
C TYR A 4 30.18 -1.49 -20.14
N TYR A 5 30.96 -2.57 -20.02
CA TYR A 5 32.34 -2.51 -19.57
C TYR A 5 33.34 -2.60 -20.74
N GLY A 6 32.85 -2.83 -21.97
CA GLY A 6 33.67 -3.03 -23.17
C GLY A 6 34.55 -4.29 -23.15
N LYS A 7 34.64 -5.01 -22.03
CA LYS A 7 35.50 -6.19 -21.87
C LYS A 7 34.94 -7.39 -22.63
N ARG A 8 35.79 -8.00 -23.45
CA ARG A 8 35.54 -9.31 -24.06
C ARG A 8 35.64 -10.39 -22.97
N LEU A 9 34.49 -10.85 -22.50
CA LEU A 9 34.40 -12.07 -21.72
C LEU A 9 34.59 -13.23 -22.70
N LEU A 10 35.81 -13.76 -22.73
CA LEU A 10 36.17 -14.94 -23.52
C LEU A 10 35.74 -16.18 -22.74
N GLY A 11 35.18 -17.16 -23.45
CA GLY A 11 34.82 -18.48 -22.92
C GLY A 11 35.78 -19.51 -23.45
N ASP A 12 37.01 -19.49 -22.94
CA ASP A 12 38.00 -20.51 -23.30
C ASP A 12 37.73 -21.78 -22.47
N PRO A 13 37.60 -22.96 -23.09
CA PRO A 13 37.28 -24.21 -22.38
C PRO A 13 38.37 -24.64 -21.38
N ASN A 14 39.59 -24.09 -21.46
CA ASN A 14 40.67 -24.33 -20.50
C ASN A 14 40.70 -23.30 -19.35
N GLN A 15 39.84 -22.28 -19.38
CA GLN A 15 39.78 -21.23 -18.36
C GLN A 15 38.47 -21.36 -17.56
N GLY A 16 38.58 -21.64 -16.25
CA GLY A 16 37.42 -21.83 -15.40
C GLY A 16 36.45 -20.63 -15.34
N THR A 17 35.22 -20.86 -14.87
CA THR A 17 34.13 -19.86 -14.83
C THR A 17 34.36 -18.69 -13.87
N LYS A 18 35.46 -18.70 -13.10
CA LYS A 18 35.80 -17.69 -12.09
C LYS A 18 35.92 -16.28 -12.67
N HIS A 19 36.43 -16.13 -13.90
CA HIS A 19 36.55 -14.83 -14.56
C HIS A 19 35.17 -14.20 -14.82
N LEU A 20 34.19 -15.00 -15.26
CA LEU A 20 32.81 -14.53 -15.45
C LEU A 20 32.15 -14.19 -14.11
N HIS A 21 32.36 -14.99 -13.07
CA HIS A 21 31.83 -14.73 -11.72
C HIS A 21 32.39 -13.44 -11.11
N ASN A 22 33.69 -13.19 -11.24
CA ASN A 22 34.34 -11.96 -10.76
C ASN A 22 33.89 -10.75 -11.56
N HIS A 23 33.71 -10.88 -12.87
CA HIS A 23 33.09 -9.85 -13.69
C HIS A 23 31.65 -9.57 -13.23
N PHE A 24 30.85 -10.60 -12.97
CA PHE A 24 29.47 -10.45 -12.51
C PHE A 24 29.37 -9.68 -11.17
N LYS A 25 30.32 -9.90 -10.25
CA LYS A 25 30.36 -9.17 -8.97
C LYS A 25 30.70 -7.68 -9.12
N SER A 26 31.51 -7.32 -10.11
CA SER A 26 32.05 -5.97 -10.30
C SER A 26 31.41 -5.18 -11.46
N CYS A 27 30.59 -5.82 -12.29
CA CYS A 27 29.96 -5.18 -13.45
C CYS A 27 29.02 -4.05 -13.02
N ILE A 28 29.13 -2.91 -13.71
CA ILE A 28 28.36 -1.68 -13.45
C ILE A 28 26.84 -1.94 -13.56
N ARG A 29 26.43 -2.89 -14.42
CA ARG A 29 25.02 -3.35 -14.50
C ARG A 29 24.74 -4.54 -13.58
N ARG A 30 25.31 -4.57 -12.38
CA ARG A 30 24.78 -5.43 -11.31
C ARG A 30 23.40 -4.88 -11.00
N SER A 31 22.40 -5.42 -11.69
CA SER A 31 21.02 -5.02 -11.60
C SER A 31 20.53 -5.37 -10.20
N LYS A 32 20.77 -4.49 -9.24
CA LYS A 32 19.89 -4.38 -8.09
C LYS A 32 18.57 -3.94 -8.71
N SER A 33 17.64 -4.87 -8.88
CA SER A 33 16.25 -4.52 -9.16
C SER A 33 15.69 -3.87 -7.89
N ASP A 34 16.20 -2.68 -7.58
CA ASP A 34 15.64 -1.82 -6.56
C ASP A 34 14.20 -1.53 -6.95
N ILE A 35 13.33 -1.38 -5.96
CA ILE A 35 11.92 -0.98 -6.13
C ILE A 35 11.82 0.22 -7.09
N LYS A 36 12.84 1.08 -7.10
CA LYS A 36 13.05 2.20 -8.04
C LYS A 36 13.03 1.80 -9.52
N GLN A 37 13.65 0.67 -9.92
CA GLN A 37 13.59 0.18 -11.31
C GLN A 37 12.22 -0.39 -11.70
N ARG A 38 11.47 -0.98 -10.74
CA ARG A 38 10.10 -1.44 -10.99
C ARG A 38 9.12 -0.26 -11.12
N LEU A 39 9.43 0.86 -10.46
CA LEU A 39 8.73 2.13 -10.62
C LEU A 39 9.12 2.88 -11.91
N LEU A 40 10.34 2.70 -12.42
CA LEU A 40 10.92 3.46 -13.54
C LEU A 40 10.99 2.71 -14.89
N LYS A 41 10.43 1.50 -15.03
CA LYS A 41 10.39 0.83 -16.34
C LYS A 41 9.24 1.37 -17.20
N THR A 42 9.55 2.38 -18.00
CA THR A 42 8.88 2.65 -19.28
C THR A 42 9.65 1.99 -20.40
N THR A 43 8.98 1.13 -21.16
CA THR A 43 9.43 0.73 -22.50
C THR A 43 8.21 0.69 -23.40
N LYS A 44 8.23 1.53 -24.45
CA LYS A 44 7.15 1.72 -25.42
C LYS A 44 6.87 0.45 -26.23
N LYS A 45 5.60 -0.01 -26.27
CA LYS A 45 4.88 -0.44 -27.49
C LYS A 45 3.42 -0.76 -27.17
N GLY A 46 2.46 -0.08 -27.83
CA GLY A 46 1.05 -0.52 -27.88
C GLY A 46 0.02 0.31 -27.09
N THR A 47 -0.56 1.30 -27.77
CA THR A 47 -1.92 1.89 -27.74
C THR A 47 -2.73 2.14 -26.45
N LYS A 48 -2.31 1.87 -25.20
CA LYS A 48 -3.06 2.41 -24.04
C LYS A 48 -2.14 2.96 -22.94
N SER A 49 -1.75 4.22 -23.17
CA SER A 49 -1.20 5.22 -22.23
C SER A 49 0.02 4.83 -21.38
N VAL A 50 1.17 5.43 -21.71
CA VAL A 50 2.35 5.51 -20.85
C VAL A 50 2.44 6.93 -20.31
N LEU A 51 2.15 7.11 -19.03
CA LEU A 51 2.43 8.35 -18.31
C LEU A 51 3.50 8.06 -17.24
N VAL A 52 4.72 8.51 -17.50
CA VAL A 52 5.72 8.70 -16.46
C VAL A 52 5.86 10.20 -16.23
N GLY A 53 4.98 10.67 -15.35
CA GLY A 53 5.21 11.88 -14.57
C GLY A 53 5.76 11.50 -13.20
N SER A 54 6.25 12.49 -12.45
CA SER A 54 6.64 12.36 -11.04
C SER A 54 5.53 11.69 -10.22
N TYR A 55 5.59 10.37 -10.05
CA TYR A 55 4.60 9.61 -9.29
C TYR A 55 4.94 9.71 -7.80
N ALA A 56 4.20 10.57 -7.08
CA ALA A 56 4.28 10.68 -5.63
C ALA A 56 3.17 9.82 -4.99
N PHE A 57 3.57 8.68 -4.42
CA PHE A 57 2.64 7.83 -3.68
C PHE A 57 2.29 8.44 -2.33
N ASN A 58 1.00 8.66 -2.07
CA ASN A 58 0.50 9.08 -0.76
C ASN A 58 -0.10 7.89 -0.01
N GLN A 59 0.63 7.44 1.01
CA GLN A 59 0.23 6.29 1.82
C GLN A 59 -1.03 6.55 2.65
N ASP A 60 -1.24 7.77 3.13
CA ASP A 60 -2.41 8.10 3.95
C ASP A 60 -3.71 8.02 3.15
N VAL A 61 -3.65 8.37 1.86
CA VAL A 61 -4.77 8.16 0.92
C VAL A 61 -5.06 6.66 0.77
N ALA A 62 -4.03 5.85 0.49
CA ALA A 62 -4.19 4.41 0.31
C ALA A 62 -4.71 3.72 1.58
N ARG A 63 -4.27 4.17 2.77
CA ARG A 63 -4.73 3.64 4.06
C ARG A 63 -6.21 3.87 4.32
N ARG A 64 -6.85 4.87 3.71
CA ARG A 64 -8.30 5.12 3.88
C ARG A 64 -9.18 4.07 3.22
N ALA A 65 -8.74 3.46 2.12
CA ALA A 65 -9.52 2.48 1.38
C ALA A 65 -9.91 1.23 2.22
N PRO A 66 -8.98 0.50 2.86
CA PRO A 66 -9.33 -0.67 3.66
C PRO A 66 -10.19 -0.31 4.87
N LYS A 67 -10.01 0.89 5.46
CA LYS A 67 -10.85 1.37 6.57
C LYS A 67 -12.31 1.55 6.14
N LYS A 68 -12.54 2.19 4.99
CA LYS A 68 -13.89 2.33 4.42
C LYS A 68 -14.50 0.97 4.09
N MET A 69 -13.70 0.07 3.53
CA MET A 69 -14.17 -1.28 3.19
C MET A 69 -14.58 -2.07 4.44
N ILE A 70 -13.80 -1.98 5.51
CA ILE A 70 -14.10 -2.61 6.81
C ILE A 70 -15.40 -2.05 7.41
N ILE A 71 -15.56 -0.74 7.42
CA ILE A 71 -16.78 -0.11 7.98
C ILE A 71 -18.00 -0.45 7.13
N PHE A 72 -17.88 -0.36 5.79
CA PHE A 72 -19.01 -0.49 4.89
C PHE A 72 -19.49 -1.94 4.73
N HIS A 73 -18.57 -2.90 4.72
CA HIS A 73 -18.89 -4.33 4.58
C HIS A 73 -18.81 -5.11 5.89
N GLU A 74 -18.66 -4.41 7.02
CA GLU A 74 -18.53 -5.02 8.36
C GLU A 74 -17.46 -6.11 8.44
N TYR A 75 -16.38 -5.97 7.66
CA TYR A 75 -15.31 -6.97 7.66
C TYR A 75 -14.56 -6.99 9.00
N PRO A 76 -14.08 -8.17 9.42
CA PRO A 76 -13.24 -8.25 10.61
C PRO A 76 -11.97 -7.43 10.39
N MET A 77 -11.58 -6.61 11.37
CA MET A 77 -10.39 -5.76 11.25
C MET A 77 -9.09 -6.56 11.08
N SER A 78 -9.07 -7.82 11.53
CA SER A 78 -7.97 -8.77 11.30
C SER A 78 -7.76 -9.11 9.83
N MET A 79 -8.73 -8.78 8.97
CA MET A 79 -8.65 -9.09 7.54
C MET A 79 -7.38 -8.50 6.91
N VAL A 80 -6.97 -7.30 7.36
CA VAL A 80 -5.78 -6.62 6.83
C VAL A 80 -4.47 -7.33 7.18
N ASP A 81 -4.49 -8.21 8.18
CA ASP A 81 -3.33 -8.97 8.60
C ASP A 81 -3.14 -10.29 7.87
N HIS A 82 -4.16 -10.78 7.15
CA HIS A 82 -4.08 -12.01 6.38
C HIS A 82 -2.99 -11.93 5.31
N ILE A 83 -2.28 -13.05 5.16
CA ILE A 83 -1.14 -13.18 4.23
C ILE A 83 -1.59 -12.89 2.80
N LEU A 84 -2.67 -13.51 2.33
CA LEU A 84 -3.19 -13.32 0.97
C LEU A 84 -3.62 -11.87 0.70
N PHE A 85 -4.10 -11.16 1.72
CA PHE A 85 -4.49 -9.76 1.58
C PHE A 85 -3.27 -8.83 1.52
N LYS A 86 -2.21 -9.14 2.28
CA LYS A 86 -0.91 -8.46 2.18
C LYS A 86 -0.26 -8.70 0.82
N GLU A 87 -0.34 -9.93 0.30
CA GLU A 87 0.12 -10.28 -1.06
C GLU A 87 -0.67 -9.52 -2.14
N PHE A 88 -1.99 -9.48 -2.02
CA PHE A 88 -2.87 -8.72 -2.90
C PHE A 88 -2.46 -7.23 -2.98
N TYR A 89 -2.29 -6.57 -1.84
CA TYR A 89 -1.83 -5.18 -1.83
C TYR A 89 -0.40 -5.00 -2.33
N GLY A 90 0.51 -5.93 -2.01
CA GLY A 90 1.89 -5.90 -2.51
C GLY A 90 1.98 -6.09 -4.03
N ALA A 91 1.03 -6.81 -4.62
CA ALA A 91 0.90 -6.94 -6.07
C ALA A 91 0.41 -5.64 -6.72
N LEU A 92 -0.58 -4.98 -6.11
CA LEU A 92 -1.20 -3.75 -6.64
C LEU A 92 -0.34 -2.50 -6.46
N GLN A 93 0.32 -2.34 -5.31
CA GLN A 93 1.06 -1.14 -4.96
C GLN A 93 2.34 -1.47 -4.20
N LEU A 94 3.46 -1.38 -4.92
CA LEU A 94 4.81 -1.61 -4.43
C LEU A 94 5.23 -0.73 -3.25
N LEU A 95 4.78 0.52 -3.24
CA LEU A 95 5.16 1.51 -2.23
C LEU A 95 4.24 1.46 -1.00
N PHE A 96 3.20 0.61 -1.01
CA PHE A 96 2.27 0.49 0.09
C PHE A 96 2.93 -0.28 1.23
N LYS A 97 3.18 0.41 2.34
CA LYS A 97 3.53 -0.27 3.58
C LYS A 97 2.27 -0.92 4.15
N GLY A 98 2.35 -2.22 4.40
CA GLY A 98 1.28 -2.98 5.03
C GLY A 98 0.75 -2.30 6.30
N ILE A 99 -0.54 -2.51 6.55
CA ILE A 99 -1.22 -2.05 7.76
C ILE A 99 -1.53 -3.27 8.63
N SER A 100 -1.61 -3.04 9.94
CA SER A 100 -2.03 -4.06 10.91
C SER A 100 -3.41 -3.75 11.46
N CYS A 101 -4.07 -4.76 11.99
CA CYS A 101 -5.37 -4.66 12.65
C CYS A 101 -5.35 -3.61 13.78
N ASN A 102 -4.27 -3.51 14.55
CA ASN A 102 -4.14 -2.51 15.62
C ASN A 102 -4.12 -1.07 15.08
N ILE A 103 -3.44 -0.84 13.95
CA ILE A 103 -3.42 0.47 13.30
C ILE A 103 -4.82 0.81 12.77
N VAL A 104 -5.49 -0.16 12.14
CA VAL A 104 -6.85 0.00 11.63
C VAL A 104 -7.83 0.33 12.75
N LYS A 105 -7.78 -0.39 13.87
CA LYS A 105 -8.58 -0.10 15.08
C LYS A 105 -8.42 1.35 15.52
N GLY A 106 -7.17 1.78 15.75
CA GLY A 106 -6.89 3.16 16.18
C GLY A 106 -7.37 4.20 15.18
N ASP A 107 -7.17 3.94 13.89
CA ASP A 107 -7.61 4.84 12.83
C ASP A 107 -9.12 4.97 12.72
N ILE A 108 -9.87 3.86 12.85
CA ILE A 108 -11.35 3.88 12.81
C ILE A 108 -11.89 4.65 14.01
N VAL A 109 -11.35 4.41 15.21
CA VAL A 109 -11.73 5.16 16.42
C VAL A 109 -11.46 6.65 16.24
N ARG A 110 -10.32 7.02 15.65
CA ARG A 110 -10.01 8.43 15.35
C ARG A 110 -11.00 9.02 14.33
N MET A 111 -11.28 8.32 13.24
CA MET A 111 -12.28 8.76 12.26
C MET A 111 -13.64 8.99 12.90
N TYR A 112 -14.08 8.09 13.78
CA TYR A 112 -15.32 8.27 14.53
C TYR A 112 -15.29 9.51 15.42
N LYS A 113 -14.22 9.73 16.18
CA LYS A 113 -14.06 10.92 17.05
C LYS A 113 -14.11 12.23 16.26
N GLU A 114 -13.56 12.23 15.04
CA GLU A 114 -13.57 13.40 14.15
C GLU A 114 -14.97 13.66 13.53
N GLU A 115 -15.69 12.61 13.15
CA GLU A 115 -17.01 12.75 12.50
C GLU A 115 -18.15 12.96 13.50
N LYS A 116 -18.09 12.35 14.69
CA LYS A 116 -19.12 12.45 15.74
C LYS A 116 -19.59 13.89 16.02
N PRO A 117 -18.73 14.89 16.30
CA PRO A 117 -19.19 16.25 16.58
C PRO A 117 -19.84 16.92 15.35
N LYS A 118 -19.38 16.60 14.13
CA LYS A 118 -19.97 17.13 12.89
C LYS A 118 -21.38 16.60 12.70
N THR A 119 -21.58 15.30 12.93
CA THR A 119 -22.91 14.69 12.86
C THR A 119 -23.81 15.23 13.97
N MET A 120 -23.32 15.39 15.20
CA MET A 120 -24.10 15.94 16.31
C MET A 120 -24.55 17.39 16.06
N THR A 121 -23.65 18.23 15.54
CA THR A 121 -23.99 19.62 15.17
C THR A 121 -24.95 19.69 13.99
N PHE A 122 -24.84 18.77 13.03
CA PHE A 122 -25.81 18.66 11.94
C PHE A 122 -27.20 18.25 12.48
N ILE A 123 -27.27 17.25 13.35
CA ILE A 123 -28.54 16.81 13.97
C ILE A 123 -29.16 17.95 14.78
N SER A 124 -28.41 18.63 15.64
CA SER A 124 -28.95 19.70 16.49
C SER A 124 -29.48 20.89 15.70
N LYS A 125 -28.84 21.26 14.59
CA LYS A 125 -29.35 22.29 13.68
C LYS A 125 -30.68 21.91 13.00
N ASN A 126 -30.96 20.62 12.88
CA ASN A 126 -32.20 20.09 12.31
C ASN A 126 -33.28 19.77 13.37
N GLN A 127 -33.00 19.94 14.67
CA GLN A 127 -33.96 19.71 15.77
C GLN A 127 -35.06 20.77 15.88
N ASN A 128 -35.03 21.85 15.08
CA ASN A 128 -36.11 22.86 15.02
C ASN A 128 -37.45 22.32 14.43
N LYS A 129 -37.58 21.00 14.20
CA LYS A 129 -38.81 20.36 13.69
C LYS A 129 -39.33 19.17 14.51
N GLY A 130 -38.77 18.88 15.69
CA GLY A 130 -39.29 17.86 16.59
C GLY A 130 -38.24 17.36 17.58
N TYR A 131 -38.60 17.27 18.86
CA TYR A 131 -37.75 16.69 19.90
C TYR A 131 -37.96 15.17 19.91
N MET A 132 -36.87 14.40 19.90
CA MET A 132 -36.89 12.97 20.13
C MET A 132 -36.03 12.71 21.36
N ASP A 133 -36.68 12.37 22.47
CA ASP A 133 -36.01 11.92 23.68
C ASP A 133 -35.75 10.42 23.59
N VAL A 134 -34.55 9.98 23.98
CA VAL A 134 -34.20 8.56 24.02
C VAL A 134 -33.92 8.22 25.48
N THR A 135 -34.96 7.75 26.17
CA THR A 135 -34.88 7.27 27.54
C THR A 135 -34.30 5.85 27.56
N SER A 136 -33.08 5.69 28.10
CA SER A 136 -32.51 4.36 28.40
C SER A 136 -32.78 4.01 29.86
N HIS A 137 -33.57 2.96 30.09
CA HIS A 137 -33.73 2.36 31.41
C HIS A 137 -32.69 1.26 31.59
N PHE A 138 -31.91 1.33 32.67
CA PHE A 138 -30.99 0.27 33.08
C PHE A 138 -31.69 -0.53 34.20
N ILE A 139 -31.71 -1.85 34.05
CA ILE A 139 -32.10 -2.77 35.12
C ILE A 139 -30.80 -3.12 35.85
N ASP A 140 -30.67 -2.70 37.10
CA ASP A 140 -29.65 -3.21 38.02
C ASP A 140 -30.19 -4.52 38.61
N ASP A 141 -29.62 -5.66 38.23
CA ASP A 141 -29.81 -6.91 38.96
C ASP A 141 -28.91 -6.87 40.21
N SER A 142 -29.53 -6.77 41.39
CA SER A 142 -28.87 -6.95 42.71
C SER A 142 -28.59 -8.42 43.02
#